data_AF-A0A956UDX6-F1
#
_entry.id   AF-A0A956UDX6-F1
#
_cell.length_a   1.000
_cell.length_b   1.000
_cell.length_c   1.000
_cell.angle_alpha   90.00
_cell.angle_beta   90.00
_cell.angle_gamma   90.00
#
_symmetry.space_group_name_H-M   'P 1'
#
loop_
_entity.id
_entity.type
_entity.pdbx_description
1 polymer ?
#
loop_
_entity_poly.entity_id
_entity_poly.type
_entity_poly.pdbx_seq_one_letter_code
_entity_poly.pdbx_strand_id
1 'polypeptide(L)' 'MPWSPNPRSASIIMLSGQVTFTIGGESTLLAAGDCLFAVVDRPTLFEAPSGSPAEYLVIQEPA' A
#
# COMPACT_ATOMS: atom_id res chain seq x y z
N MET A 1 -9.64 16.79 -13.11
CA MET A 1 -9.42 15.86 -11.97
C MET A 1 -8.10 16.28 -11.32
N PRO A 2 -8.00 16.54 -10.01
CA PRO A 2 -6.77 17.08 -9.46
C PRO A 2 -5.80 15.91 -9.23
N TRP A 3 -5.01 15.62 -10.26
CA TRP A 3 -3.77 14.90 -10.07
C TRP A 3 -2.85 15.81 -9.25
N SER A 4 -2.27 15.30 -8.16
CA SER A 4 -1.27 16.04 -7.38
C SER A 4 0.07 15.93 -8.11
N PRO A 5 0.71 17.04 -8.50
CA PRO A 5 1.94 17.00 -9.28
C PRO A 5 3.17 16.48 -8.52
N ASN A 6 3.07 16.32 -7.20
CA ASN A 6 4.14 15.74 -6.38
C ASN A 6 3.86 14.25 -6.13
N PRO A 7 4.60 13.33 -6.78
CA PRO A 7 4.56 11.92 -6.43
C PRO A 7 5.03 11.75 -4.98
N ARG A 8 4.28 10.99 -4.19
CA ARG A 8 4.66 10.68 -2.81
C ARG A 8 5.22 9.27 -2.74
N SER A 9 6.36 9.11 -2.11
CA SER A 9 6.90 7.79 -1.79
C SER A 9 6.18 7.23 -0.58
N ALA A 10 5.89 5.93 -0.60
CA ALA A 10 5.41 5.20 0.56
C ALA A 10 6.17 3.89 0.75
N SER A 11 6.48 3.55 2.00
CA SER A 11 6.93 2.23 2.40
C SER A 11 5.85 1.54 3.22
N ILE A 12 5.43 0.35 2.78
CA ILE A 12 4.44 -0.50 3.43
C ILE A 12 5.19 -1.66 4.08
N ILE A 13 5.00 -1.87 5.38
CA ILE A 13 5.63 -2.94 6.14
C ILE A 13 4.53 -3.77 6.79
N MET A 14 4.42 -5.05 6.41
CA MET A 14 3.41 -5.96 6.94
C MET A 14 3.85 -6.52 8.30
N LEU A 15 3.03 -6.31 9.33
CA LEU A 15 3.26 -6.81 10.68
C LEU A 15 2.54 -8.15 10.91
N SER A 16 1.28 -8.25 10.48
CA SER A 16 0.47 -9.46 10.60
C SER A 16 -0.61 -9.53 9.51
N GLY A 17 -1.11 -10.75 9.23
CA GLY A 17 -2.12 -10.98 8.20
C GLY A 17 -1.59 -10.83 6.76
N GLN A 18 -2.51 -10.58 5.83
CA GLN A 18 -2.19 -10.38 4.42
C GLN A 18 -3.09 -9.29 3.81
N VAL A 19 -2.55 -8.55 2.86
CA VAL A 19 -3.27 -7.51 2.11
C VAL A 19 -2.90 -7.59 0.64
N THR A 20 -3.90 -7.46 -0.22
CA THR A 20 -3.67 -7.12 -1.63
C THR A 20 -3.56 -5.59 -1.73
N PHE A 21 -2.37 -5.11 -2.05
CA PHE A 21 -2.14 -3.70 -2.36
C PHE A 21 -2.25 -3.49 -3.86
N THR A 22 -3.11 -2.57 -4.28
CA THR A 22 -3.30 -2.21 -5.68
C THR A 22 -2.90 -0.76 -5.91
N ILE A 23 -2.08 -0.49 -6.93
CA ILE A 23 -1.74 0.85 -7.40
C ILE A 23 -1.96 0.96 -8.91
N GLY A 24 -2.80 1.89 -9.34
CA GLY A 24 -3.08 2.10 -10.76
C GLY A 24 -3.58 0.86 -11.51
N GLY A 25 -4.24 -0.07 -10.81
CA GLY A 25 -4.75 -1.33 -11.35
C GLY A 25 -3.76 -2.51 -11.30
N GLU A 26 -2.52 -2.30 -10.87
CA GLU A 26 -1.56 -3.37 -10.62
C GLU A 26 -1.62 -3.81 -9.16
N SER A 27 -1.79 -5.11 -8.92
CA SER A 27 -1.97 -5.68 -7.58
C SER A 27 -0.77 -6.51 -7.15
N THR A 28 -0.34 -6.32 -5.91
CA THR A 28 0.70 -7.11 -5.23
C THR A 28 0.12 -7.66 -3.94
N LEU A 29 0.25 -8.98 -3.72
CA LEU A 29 -0.08 -9.60 -2.44
C LEU A 29 1.09 -9.41 -1.48
N LEU A 30 0.81 -8.92 -0.28
CA LEU A 30 1.77 -8.76 0.81
C LEU A 30 1.30 -9.57 2.01
N ALA A 31 2.21 -10.31 2.63
CA ALA A 31 1.99 -11.08 3.85
C ALA A 31 2.90 -10.57 4.98
N ALA A 32 2.63 -11.01 6.22
CA ALA A 32 3.44 -10.67 7.38
C ALA A 32 4.96 -10.88 7.13
N GLY A 33 5.76 -9.84 7.39
CA GLY A 33 7.20 -9.82 7.12
C GLY A 33 7.59 -9.20 5.78
N ASP A 34 6.64 -9.01 4.85
CA ASP A 34 6.91 -8.34 3.58
C ASP A 34 7.06 -6.82 3.74
N CYS A 35 7.84 -6.24 2.84
CA CYS A 35 8.00 -4.80 2.70
C CYS A 35 7.86 -4.40 1.23
N LEU A 36 7.12 -3.33 0.96
CA LEU A 36 6.94 -2.78 -0.38
C LEU A 36 7.23 -1.28 -0.37
N PHE A 37 8.13 -0.85 -1.25
CA PHE A 37 8.28 0.55 -1.60
C PHE A 37 7.43 0.86 -2.84
N ALA A 38 6.63 1.93 -2.79
CA ALA A 38 5.79 2.36 -3.89
C ALA A 38 5.88 3.88 -4.10
N VAL A 39 5.94 4.30 -5.36
CA VAL A 39 5.67 5.69 -5.75
C VAL A 39 4.16 5.83 -5.92
N VAL A 40 3.53 6.55 -5.02
CA VAL A 40 2.08 6.80 -4.97
C VAL A 40 1.75 7.99 -5.87
N ASP A 41 1.76 7.75 -7.17
CA ASP A 41 1.40 8.71 -8.24
C ASP A 41 0.01 8.44 -8.87
N ARG A 42 -0.60 7.33 -8.46
CA ARG A 42 -1.87 6.78 -8.98
C ARG A 42 -2.77 6.33 -7.82
N PRO A 43 -4.08 6.11 -8.04
CA PRO A 43 -4.99 5.64 -7.01
C PRO A 43 -4.52 4.33 -6.38
N THR A 44 -4.64 4.23 -5.05
CA THR A 44 -4.23 3.07 -4.26
C THR A 44 -5.39 2.44 -3.51
N LEU A 45 -5.37 1.12 -3.35
CA LEU A 45 -6.35 0.35 -2.59
C LEU A 45 -5.64 -0.72 -1.75
N PHE A 46 -6.08 -0.89 -0.50
CA PHE A 46 -5.65 -1.95 0.40
C PHE A 46 -6.85 -2.84 0.70
N GLU A 47 -6.77 -4.12 0.36
CA GLU A 47 -7.83 -5.10 0.61
C GLU A 47 -7.32 -6.25 1.46
N ALA A 48 -7.91 -6.43 2.64
CA ALA A 48 -7.68 -7.60 3.48
C ALA A 48 -8.77 -8.66 3.20
N PRO A 49 -8.46 -9.97 3.26
CA PRO A 49 -9.45 -11.02 3.14
C PRO A 49 -10.53 -10.92 4.23
N SER A 50 -11.79 -11.21 3.87
CA SER A 50 -12.90 -11.21 4.82
C SER A 50 -12.62 -12.16 5.99
N GLY A 51 -12.75 -11.65 7.22
CA GLY A 51 -12.52 -12.43 8.45
C GLY A 51 -11.05 -12.63 8.83
N SER A 52 -10.09 -12.11 8.06
CA SER A 52 -8.66 -12.12 8.39
C SER A 52 -8.14 -10.69 8.48
N PRO A 53 -8.11 -10.07 9.69
CA PRO A 53 -7.53 -8.75 9.85
C PRO A 53 -6.05 -8.74 9.48
N ALA A 54 -5.56 -7.57 9.07
CA ALA A 54 -4.16 -7.35 8.75
C ALA A 54 -3.67 -6.08 9.44
N GLU A 55 -2.43 -6.12 9.91
CA GLU A 55 -1.74 -4.99 10.54
C GLU A 55 -0.51 -4.64 9.72
N TYR A 56 -0.35 -3.36 9.41
CA TYR A 56 0.75 -2.87 8.61
C TYR A 56 1.05 -1.41 8.95
N LEU A 57 2.29 -1.01 8.69
CA LEU A 57 2.75 0.37 8.78
C LEU A 57 2.82 0.96 7.38
N VAL A 58 2.35 2.19 7.23
CA VAL A 58 2.57 2.99 6.02
C VAL A 58 3.37 4.21 6.40
N ILE A 59 4.61 4.28 5.92
CA ILE A 59 5.48 5.44 6.06
C ILE A 59 5.33 6.25 4.78
N GLN A 60 4.80 7.47 4.88
CA GLN A 60 4.65 8.37 3.74
C GLN A 60 5.68 9.49 3.82
N GLU A 61 6.41 9.72 2.74
CA GLU A 61 7.29 10.89 2.67
C GLU A 61 6.44 12.18 2.58
N PRO A 62 6.85 13.25 3.27
CA PRO A 62 6.21 14.56 3.14
C PRO A 62 6.24 15.02 1.67
N ALA A 63 5.18 15.74 1.26
CA ALA A 63 5.06 16.33 -0.07
C ALA A 63 5.83 17.65 -0.21
#